data_AF-A0AAA9ZQG5-F1
#
_entry.id   AF-A0AAA9ZQG5-F1
#
_cell.length_a   1.000
_cell.length_b   1.000
_cell.length_c   1.000
_cell.angle_alpha   90.00
_cell.angle_beta   90.00
_cell.angle_gamma   90.00
#
_symmetry.space_group_name_H-M   'P 1'
#
loop_
_entity.id
_entity.type
_entity.pdbx_description
1 polymer ?
#
loop_
_entity_poly.entity_id
_entity_poly.type
_entity_poly.pdbx_seq_one_letter_code
_entity_poly.pdbx_strand_id
1 'polypeptide(L)'
;MDLLNVLKCRLEIVDDSITTRQLIDELVSCGPLDAPVHLTELDNVVKRHYQWVRHMPVVHPFYTVRSNNDTRILGATVLLDCGYVCTSKVEAMQVLELGVDPAEERGGQ
;
A
#
# COMPACT_ATOMS: atom_id res chain seq x y z
N MET A 1 -1.10 -3.04 27.19
CA MET A 1 -0.02 -3.19 26.17
C MET A 1 -0.31 -2.15 25.09
N ASP A 2 -0.25 -0.85 25.40
CA ASP A 2 -1.08 0.14 24.69
C ASP A 2 -0.39 1.48 24.38
N LEU A 3 0.92 1.49 24.17
CA LEU A 3 1.61 2.64 23.55
C LEU A 3 2.07 2.33 22.11
N LEU A 4 2.41 1.07 21.84
CA LEU A 4 2.84 0.60 20.52
C LEU A 4 1.69 0.56 19.48
N ASN A 5 0.42 0.51 19.92
CA ASN A 5 -0.72 0.61 19.01
C ASN A 5 -0.92 2.02 18.44
N VAL A 6 -0.42 3.07 19.12
CA VAL A 6 -0.39 4.45 18.59
C VAL A 6 0.68 4.59 17.49
N LEU A 7 1.67 3.71 17.47
CA LEU A 7 2.75 3.64 16.47
C LEU A 7 2.39 2.79 15.24
N LYS A 8 1.15 2.32 15.06
CA LYS A 8 0.72 1.47 13.92
C LYS A 8 0.63 2.19 12.55
N CYS A 9 1.29 3.33 12.42
CA CYS A 9 1.28 4.29 11.32
C CYS A 9 -0.04 5.06 11.17
N ARG A 10 0.11 6.38 11.12
CA ARG A 10 -0.91 7.40 10.90
C ARG A 10 -1.27 7.41 9.42
N LEU A 11 -2.54 7.21 9.09
CA LEU A 11 -3.05 7.39 7.72
C LEU A 11 -3.87 8.68 7.70
N GLU A 12 -3.50 9.60 6.81
CA GLU A 12 -4.15 10.90 6.69
C GLU A 12 -4.46 11.21 5.24
N ILE A 13 -5.63 11.82 5.04
CA ILE A 13 -5.97 12.45 3.77
C ILE A 13 -5.39 13.85 3.83
N VAL A 14 -4.61 14.20 2.81
CA VAL A 14 -3.89 15.46 2.72
C VAL A 14 -4.37 16.18 1.46
N ASP A 15 -4.48 17.50 1.52
CA ASP A 15 -4.84 18.33 0.38
C ASP A 15 -3.72 18.34 -0.68
N ASP A 16 -4.10 18.31 -1.97
CA ASP A 16 -3.16 18.28 -3.10
C ASP A 16 -2.21 19.48 -3.15
N SER A 17 -2.55 20.60 -2.50
CA SER A 17 -1.67 21.76 -2.38
C SER A 17 -0.49 21.56 -1.43
N ILE A 18 -0.55 20.55 -0.56
CA ILE A 18 0.49 20.25 0.41
C ILE A 18 1.53 19.32 -0.22
N THR A 19 2.78 19.77 -0.20
CA THR A 19 3.91 19.01 -0.73
C THR A 19 4.41 17.98 0.28
N THR A 20 5.00 16.89 -0.22
CA THR A 20 5.70 15.90 0.61
C THR A 20 6.74 16.53 1.54
N ARG A 21 7.43 17.58 1.08
CA ARG A 21 8.42 18.30 1.90
C ARG A 21 7.78 18.99 3.09
N GLN A 22 6.63 19.64 2.92
CA GLN A 22 5.91 20.27 4.03
C GLN A 22 5.48 19.24 5.08
N LEU A 23 5.03 18.06 4.66
CA LEU A 23 4.70 16.96 5.59
C LEU A 23 5.93 16.47 6.36
N ILE A 24 7.08 16.35 5.69
CA ILE A 24 8.35 15.98 6.33
C ILE A 24 8.76 17.04 7.35
N ASP A 25 8.70 18.33 6.97
CA ASP A 25 9.08 19.44 7.85
C ASP A 25 8.16 19.51 9.08
N GLU A 26 6.85 19.31 8.90
CA GLU A 26 5.86 19.24 9.98
C GLU A 26 6.18 18.08 10.94
N LEU A 27 6.42 16.88 10.40
CA LEU A 27 6.76 15.70 11.17
C LEU A 27 8.04 15.89 12.01
N VAL A 28 9.07 16.49 11.42
CA VAL A 28 10.36 16.77 12.10
C VAL A 28 10.19 17.89 13.14
N SER A 29 9.30 18.85 12.91
CA SER A 29 9.05 19.95 13.86
C SER A 29 8.43 19.47 15.19
N CYS A 30 7.84 18.27 15.22
CA CYS A 30 7.21 17.70 16.42
C CYS A 30 8.20 17.30 17.52
N GLY A 31 9.51 17.37 17.28
CA GLY A 31 10.56 17.12 18.27
C GLY A 31 11.65 16.18 17.75
N PRO A 32 12.71 15.92 18.55
CA PRO A 32 13.70 14.93 18.20
C PRO A 32 13.01 13.56 18.05
N LEU A 33 13.03 13.04 16.82
CA LEU A 33 12.56 11.70 16.54
C LEU A 33 13.69 10.73 16.92
N ASP A 34 13.50 9.98 17.99
CA ASP A 34 14.46 8.95 18.44
C ASP A 34 14.60 7.78 17.44
N ALA A 35 13.74 7.73 16.42
CA ALA A 35 13.70 6.69 15.39
C ALA A 35 13.49 7.29 13.99
N PRO A 36 14.01 6.63 12.93
CA PRO A 36 13.73 7.02 11.55
C PRO A 36 12.23 6.88 11.24
N VAL A 37 11.72 7.77 10.39
CA VAL A 37 10.31 7.75 9.97
C VAL A 37 10.21 7.46 8.48
N HIS A 38 9.16 6.73 8.12
CA HIS A 38 8.78 6.46 6.73
C HIS A 38 7.52 7.25 6.41
N LEU A 39 7.56 8.02 5.32
CA LEU A 39 6.40 8.68 4.73
C LEU A 39 6.07 7.98 3.42
N THR A 40 4.84 7.52 3.26
CA THR A 40 4.38 6.83 2.04
C THR A 40 3.13 7.51 1.50
N GLU A 41 3.21 8.01 0.28
CA GLU A 41 2.06 8.55 -0.45
C GLU A 41 1.34 7.39 -1.17
N LEU A 42 0.17 6.99 -0.65
CA LEU A 42 -0.63 5.91 -1.24
C LEU A 42 -1.18 6.26 -2.62
N ASP A 43 -1.37 7.55 -2.92
CA ASP A 43 -1.82 8.01 -4.24
C ASP A 43 -0.87 7.58 -5.35
N ASN A 44 0.43 7.40 -5.06
CA ASN A 44 1.37 6.88 -6.05
C ASN A 44 1.07 5.43 -6.43
N VAL A 45 0.54 4.60 -5.52
CA VAL A 45 0.08 3.23 -5.84
C VAL A 45 -1.11 3.30 -6.80
N VAL A 46 -2.08 4.17 -6.50
CA VAL A 46 -3.28 4.39 -7.32
C VAL A 46 -2.90 4.93 -8.70
N LYS A 47 -2.07 5.98 -8.77
CA LYS A 47 -1.57 6.59 -10.02
C LYS A 47 -0.86 5.54 -10.89
N ARG A 48 0.00 4.71 -10.31
CA ARG A 48 0.72 3.65 -11.03
C ARG A 48 -0.22 2.57 -11.54
N HIS A 49 -1.22 2.16 -10.76
CA HIS A 49 -2.22 1.21 -11.21
C HIS A 49 -2.99 1.73 -12.43
N TYR A 50 -3.50 2.97 -12.37
CA TYR A 50 -4.20 3.58 -13.51
C TYR A 50 -3.29 3.70 -14.75
N GLN A 51 -2.02 4.04 -14.55
CA GLN A 51 -1.04 4.04 -15.64
C GLN A 51 -0.85 2.64 -16.22
N TRP A 52 -0.75 1.60 -15.39
CA TRP A 52 -0.63 0.22 -15.85
C TRP A 52 -1.82 -0.19 -16.72
N VAL A 53 -3.04 -0.06 -16.20
CA VAL A 53 -4.27 -0.43 -16.91
C VAL A 53 -4.41 0.36 -18.21
N ARG A 54 -4.04 1.65 -18.21
CA ARG A 54 -4.08 2.48 -19.41
C ARG A 54 -3.11 2.03 -20.50
N HIS A 55 -1.88 1.65 -20.14
CA HIS A 55 -0.85 1.30 -21.12
C HIS A 55 -0.84 -0.19 -21.48
N MET A 56 -1.34 -1.05 -20.60
CA MET A 56 -1.34 -2.51 -20.72
C MET A 56 -2.74 -3.08 -20.44
N PRO A 57 -3.77 -2.72 -21.23
CA PRO A 57 -5.18 -2.99 -20.89
C PRO A 57 -5.57 -4.47 -20.86
N VAL A 58 -4.82 -5.32 -21.56
CA VAL A 58 -5.05 -6.78 -21.59
C VAL A 58 -4.23 -7.54 -20.55
N VAL A 59 -3.35 -6.85 -19.81
CA VAL A 59 -2.48 -7.48 -18.81
C VAL A 59 -2.97 -7.11 -17.42
N HIS A 60 -3.60 -8.07 -16.76
CA HIS A 60 -4.01 -7.90 -15.37
C HIS A 60 -2.78 -7.79 -14.44
N PRO A 61 -2.70 -6.76 -13.57
CA PRO A 61 -1.55 -6.57 -12.69
C PRO A 61 -1.56 -7.57 -11.53
N PHE A 62 -0.40 -8.19 -11.26
CA PHE A 62 -0.17 -9.00 -10.05
C PHE A 62 0.90 -8.33 -9.19
N TYR A 63 0.53 -7.95 -7.96
CA TYR A 63 1.44 -7.31 -7.00
C TYR A 63 2.29 -8.34 -6.25
N THR A 64 3.59 -8.14 -6.23
CA THR A 64 4.52 -9.01 -5.48
C THR A 64 4.57 -8.58 -4.01
N VAL A 65 3.99 -9.39 -3.11
CA VAL A 65 3.84 -9.02 -1.68
C VAL A 65 5.17 -8.74 -1.00
N ARG A 66 6.22 -9.50 -1.34
CA ARG A 66 7.58 -9.32 -0.81
C ARG A 66 8.16 -7.92 -1.04
N SER A 67 7.74 -7.22 -2.10
CA SER A 67 8.28 -5.90 -2.44
C SER A 67 7.99 -4.87 -1.35
N ASN A 68 6.77 -4.89 -0.82
CA ASN A 68 6.35 -4.15 0.37
C ASN A 68 5.01 -4.73 0.84
N ASN A 69 5.02 -5.36 2.01
CA ASN A 69 3.85 -6.01 2.58
C ASN A 69 3.12 -5.14 3.61
N ASP A 70 3.28 -3.81 3.55
CA ASP A 70 2.50 -2.90 4.37
C ASP A 70 1.00 -3.06 4.08
N THR A 71 0.21 -3.30 5.13
CA THR A 71 -1.22 -3.61 5.03
C THR A 71 -2.02 -2.53 4.30
N ARG A 72 -1.59 -1.24 4.34
CA ARG A 72 -2.29 -0.17 3.60
C ARG A 72 -2.01 -0.22 2.11
N ILE A 73 -0.78 -0.57 1.72
CA ILE A 73 -0.42 -0.77 0.30
C ILE A 73 -1.16 -2.00 -0.23
N LEU A 74 -1.18 -3.09 0.54
CA LEU A 74 -1.95 -4.29 0.19
C LEU A 74 -3.45 -3.97 0.09
N GLY A 75 -4.03 -3.30 1.08
CA GLY A 75 -5.43 -2.89 1.04
C GLY A 75 -5.77 -1.98 -0.15
N ALA A 76 -4.91 -1.03 -0.50
CA ALA A 76 -5.08 -0.20 -1.69
C ALA A 76 -5.05 -1.04 -2.97
N THR A 77 -4.14 -2.01 -3.07
CA THR A 77 -4.08 -2.91 -4.24
C THR A 77 -5.27 -3.88 -4.31
N VAL A 78 -5.86 -4.28 -3.17
CA VAL A 78 -7.10 -5.09 -3.14
C VAL A 78 -8.25 -4.28 -3.71
N LEU A 79 -8.41 -3.03 -3.26
CA LEU A 79 -9.48 -2.13 -3.75
C LEU A 79 -9.32 -1.78 -5.23
N LEU A 80 -8.11 -1.88 -5.77
CA LEU A 80 -7.80 -1.69 -7.18
C LEU A 80 -7.90 -2.97 -8.02
N ASP A 81 -8.42 -4.08 -7.45
CA ASP A 81 -8.59 -5.36 -8.15
C ASP A 81 -7.25 -5.90 -8.72
N CYS A 82 -6.16 -5.83 -7.95
CA CYS A 82 -4.89 -6.47 -8.31
C CYS A 82 -4.87 -7.95 -7.87
N GLY A 83 -4.26 -8.81 -8.68
CA GLY A 83 -3.82 -10.13 -8.24
C GLY A 83 -2.56 -10.06 -7.35
N TYR A 84 -2.14 -11.19 -6.77
CA TYR A 84 -0.98 -11.25 -5.86
C TYR A 84 -0.02 -12.38 -6.17
N VAL A 85 1.29 -12.07 -6.11
CA VAL A 85 2.36 -13.06 -6.09
C VAL A 85 2.89 -13.18 -4.68
N CYS A 86 2.62 -14.33 -4.06
CA CYS A 86 3.07 -14.68 -2.72
C CYS A 86 4.17 -15.75 -2.81
N THR A 87 5.20 -15.60 -1.98
CA THR A 87 6.40 -16.45 -1.98
C THR A 87 6.59 -17.20 -0.67
N SER A 88 5.70 -16.98 0.30
CA SER A 88 5.66 -17.70 1.57
C SER A 88 4.23 -17.87 2.05
N LYS A 89 4.00 -18.83 2.95
CA LYS A 89 2.70 -19.03 3.60
C LYS A 89 2.24 -17.78 4.35
N VAL A 90 3.16 -17.03 4.95
CA VAL A 90 2.86 -15.81 5.70
C VAL A 90 2.33 -14.73 4.76
N GLU A 91 2.98 -14.52 3.61
CA GLU A 91 2.51 -13.56 2.59
C GLU A 91 1.12 -13.95 2.05
N ALA A 92 0.90 -15.25 1.78
CA ALA A 92 -0.40 -15.74 1.33
C ALA A 92 -1.50 -15.52 2.38
N MET A 93 -1.24 -15.84 3.65
CA MET A 93 -2.20 -15.61 4.73
C MET A 93 -2.54 -14.13 4.88
N GLN A 94 -1.56 -13.24 4.75
CA GLN A 94 -1.78 -11.81 4.89
C GLN A 94 -2.75 -11.24 3.84
N VAL A 95 -2.63 -11.65 2.58
CA VAL A 95 -3.57 -11.20 1.53
C VAL A 95 -4.95 -11.83 1.67
N LEU A 96 -5.03 -13.09 2.11
CA LEU A 96 -6.31 -13.76 2.40
C LEU A 96 -7.07 -13.08 3.55
N GLU A 97 -6.37 -12.66 4.60
CA GLU A 97 -6.94 -11.89 5.72
C GLU A 97 -7.51 -10.53 5.28
N LEU A 98 -7.05 -9.99 4.15
CA LEU A 98 -7.57 -8.77 3.52
C LEU A 98 -8.78 -9.03 2.60
N GLY A 99 -9.24 -10.28 2.49
CA GLY A 99 -10.44 -10.63 1.74
C GLY A 99 -10.22 -10.99 0.27
N VAL A 100 -8.97 -11.24 -0.14
CA VAL A 100 -8.65 -11.73 -1.50
C VAL A 100 -9.18 -13.15 -1.68
N ASP A 101 -9.88 -13.42 -2.78
CA ASP A 101 -10.35 -14.76 -3.14
C ASP A 101 -9.24 -15.55 -3.85
N PRO A 102 -8.77 -16.68 -3.29
CA PRO A 102 -7.75 -17.51 -3.94
C PRO A 102 -8.25 -18.21 -5.21
N ALA A 103 -9.56 -18.27 -5.45
CA ALA A 103 -10.17 -18.94 -6.60
C ALA A 103 -10.43 -17.98 -7.79
N GLU A 104 -10.02 -16.71 -7.70
CA GLU A 104 -10.25 -15.72 -8.76
C GLU A 104 -9.29 -15.94 -9.95
N GLU A 105 -9.45 -17.08 -10.63
CA GLU A 105 -8.93 -17.30 -11.98
C GLU A 105 -9.83 -16.60 -12.98
N ARG A 106 -9.59 -15.31 -13.27
CA ARG A 106 -10.11 -14.73 -14.52
C ARG A 106 -9.27 -15.23 -15.67
N GLY A 107 -9.69 -16.37 -16.22
CA GLY A 107 -9.29 -16.82 -17.55
C GLY A 107 -9.48 -15.67 -18.55
N GLY A 108 -8.50 -15.53 -19.45
CA GLY A 108 -8.45 -14.44 -20.43
C GLY A 108 -9.79 -14.21 -21.12
N GLN A 109 -10.25 -12.96 -21.06
CA GLN A 109 -11.19 -12.39 -22.01
C GLN A 109 -10.41 -11.59 -23.05
#